data_AF-A0A1V4Z784-F1
#
_entry.id   AF-A0A1V4Z784-F1
#
_cell.length_a   1.000
_cell.length_b   1.000
_cell.length_c   1.000
_cell.angle_alpha   90.00
_cell.angle_beta   90.00
_cell.angle_gamma   90.00
#
_symmetry.space_group_name_H-M   'P 1'
#
loop_
_entity.id
_entity.type
_entity.pdbx_description
1 polymer ?
#
loop_
_entity_poly.entity_id
_entity_poly.type
_entity_poly.pdbx_seq_one_letter_code
_entity_poly.pdbx_strand_id
1 'polypeptide(L)' 'MGSKSIRKIIEEFQPSLNICGHIHESRGSDKIGKTTVVNPGQISDGYGCLIKIDDSTEGKMEIKPEIIEL' A
#
# COMPACT_ATOMS: atom_id res chain seq x y z
N MET A 1 -7.67 -3.74 13.65
CA MET A 1 -8.78 -3.93 12.69
C MET A 1 -8.18 -4.32 11.33
N GLY A 2 -8.85 -5.17 10.54
CA GLY A 2 -8.34 -5.69 9.26
C GLY A 2 -8.59 -7.20 9.06
N SER A 3 -8.39 -7.72 7.85
CA SER A 3 -8.62 -9.14 7.53
C SER A 3 -7.38 -10.01 7.80
N LYS A 4 -7.53 -11.00 8.69
CA LYS A 4 -6.48 -12.01 8.94
C LYS A 4 -6.18 -12.85 7.70
N SER A 5 -7.17 -13.10 6.86
CA SER A 5 -7.00 -13.87 5.62
C SER A 5 -6.17 -13.11 4.59
N ILE A 6 -6.39 -11.80 4.45
CA ILE A 6 -5.56 -10.95 3.60
C ILE A 6 -4.13 -10.88 4.12
N ARG A 7 -3.95 -10.77 5.45
CA ARG A 7 -2.62 -10.82 6.06
C ARG A 7 -1.87 -12.11 5.70
N LYS A 8 -2.53 -13.27 5.79
CA LYS A 8 -1.92 -14.56 5.40
C LYS A 8 -1.48 -14.56 3.93
N ILE A 9 -2.30 -14.05 3.02
CA ILE A 9 -1.94 -13.94 1.59
C ILE A 9 -0.71 -13.06 1.40
N ILE A 10 -0.64 -11.91 2.09
CA ILE A 10 0.52 -11.02 2.03
C ILE A 10 1.77 -11.72 2.57
N GLU A 11 1.68 -12.39 3.73
CA GLU A 11 2.80 -13.11 4.34
C GLU A 11 3.27 -14.30 3.48
N GLU A 12 2.37 -15.00 2.80
CA GLU A 12 2.68 -16.16 1.95
C GLU A 12 3.28 -15.77 0.60
N PHE A 13 2.64 -14.86 -0.13
CA PHE A 13 3.03 -14.53 -1.50
C PHE A 13 3.99 -13.35 -1.60
N GLN A 14 4.06 -12.54 -0.54
CA GLN A 14 4.91 -11.35 -0.47
C GLN A 14 4.85 -10.49 -1.75
N PRO A 15 3.66 -9.98 -2.14
CA PRO A 15 3.54 -9.10 -3.31
C PRO A 15 4.36 -7.82 -3.11
N SER A 16 4.75 -7.13 -4.18
CA SER A 16 5.52 -5.88 -4.06
C SER A 16 4.71 -4.76 -3.38
N LEU A 17 3.39 -4.74 -3.61
CA LEU A 17 2.47 -3.72 -3.10
C LEU A 17 1.09 -4.32 -2.78
N ASN A 18 0.49 -3.88 -1.67
CA ASN A 18 -0.90 -4.11 -1.32
C ASN A 18 -1.60 -2.76 -1.06
N ILE A 19 -2.62 -2.45 -1.86
CA ILE A 19 -3.45 -1.26 -1.72
C ILE A 19 -4.73 -1.68 -1.00
N CYS A 20 -5.04 -1.03 0.12
CA CYS A 20 -6.22 -1.35 0.92
C CYS A 20 -7.01 -0.09 1.30
N GLY A 21 -8.21 -0.33 1.85
CA GLY A 21 -9.12 0.72 2.34
C GLY A 21 -9.97 0.14 3.47
N HIS A 22 -11.28 0.40 3.44
CA HIS A 22 -12.29 -0.12 4.38
C HIS A 22 -12.29 0.52 5.78
N ILE A 23 -11.12 0.85 6.35
CA ILE A 23 -11.03 1.59 7.61
C ILE A 23 -10.53 2.99 7.30
N HIS A 24 -11.45 3.95 7.31
CA HIS A 24 -11.18 5.34 6.90
C HIS A 24 -10.18 6.04 7.84
N GLU A 25 -10.20 5.68 9.12
CA GLU A 25 -9.31 6.21 10.17
C GLU A 25 -7.86 5.70 10.06
N SER A 26 -7.59 4.70 9.22
CA SER A 26 -6.28 4.04 9.10
C SER A 26 -5.49 4.47 7.86
N ARG A 27 -5.52 5.76 7.51
CA ARG A 27 -4.68 6.33 6.46
C ARG A 27 -3.20 6.15 6.82
N GLY A 28 -2.40 5.65 5.88
CA GLY A 28 -0.97 5.50 6.08
C GLY A 28 -0.33 4.47 5.16
N SER A 29 0.98 4.32 5.29
CA SER A 29 1.76 3.27 4.64
C SER A 29 2.58 2.51 5.67
N ASP A 30 2.81 1.23 5.41
CA ASP A 30 3.59 0.34 6.27
C ASP A 30 4.23 -0.79 5.43
N LYS A 31 4.99 -1.68 6.06
CA LYS A 31 5.56 -2.87 5.42
C LYS A 31 5.19 -4.16 6.16
N ILE A 32 4.87 -5.19 5.37
CA ILE A 32 4.75 -6.57 5.85
C ILE A 32 5.76 -7.41 5.09
N GLY A 33 6.91 -7.67 5.70
CA GLY A 33 8.05 -8.27 5.01
C GLY A 33 8.54 -7.36 3.88
N LYS A 34 8.59 -7.85 2.64
CA LYS A 34 8.92 -7.03 1.45
C LYS A 34 7.73 -6.29 0.84
N THR A 35 6.52 -6.60 1.27
CA THR A 35 5.31 -5.95 0.76
C THR A 35 5.15 -4.57 1.34
N THR A 36 5.07 -3.56 0.46
CA THR A 36 4.61 -2.23 0.85
C THR A 36 3.09 -2.25 0.95
N VAL A 37 2.53 -1.75 2.04
CA VAL A 37 1.09 -1.65 2.26
C VAL A 37 0.72 -0.17 2.30
N VAL A 38 -0.34 0.22 1.59
CA VAL A 38 -0.84 1.60 1.64
C VAL A 38 -2.36 1.64 1.72
N ASN A 39 -2.85 2.51 2.61
CA ASN A 39 -4.23 2.94 2.68
C ASN A 39 -4.27 4.47 2.46
N PRO A 40 -4.79 4.95 1.32
CA PRO A 40 -4.86 6.38 1.00
C PRO A 40 -5.79 7.17 1.95
N GLY A 41 -6.66 6.49 2.70
CA GLY A 41 -7.75 7.14 3.43
C GLY A 41 -8.98 7.34 2.54
N GLN A 42 -9.94 8.12 3.02
CA GLN A 42 -11.23 8.28 2.36
C GLN A 42 -11.18 9.39 1.30
N ILE A 43 -11.71 9.10 0.11
CA ILE A 43 -11.78 10.08 -0.99
C ILE A 43 -12.65 11.30 -0.65
N SER A 44 -13.70 11.11 0.17
CA SER A 44 -14.59 12.20 0.61
C SER A 44 -13.87 13.24 1.47
N ASP A 45 -12.78 12.85 2.11
CA ASP A 45 -11.98 13.71 2.97
C ASP A 45 -10.86 14.40 2.16
N GLY A 46 -10.85 14.20 0.84
CA GLY A 46 -9.89 14.81 -0.07
C GLY A 46 -8.55 14.10 -0.13
N TYR A 47 -8.47 12.78 0.13
CA TYR A 47 -7.20 12.05 0.07
C TYR A 47 -7.11 11.05 -1.08
N GLY A 48 -5.90 10.89 -1.61
CA GLY A 48 -5.52 9.87 -2.59
C GLY A 48 -4.11 9.34 -2.34
N CYS A 49 -3.62 8.45 -3.20
CA CYS A 49 -2.23 8.00 -3.17
C CYS A 49 -1.67 7.96 -4.59
N LEU A 50 -0.53 8.63 -4.80
CA LEU A 50 0.30 8.46 -5.97
C LEU A 50 1.28 7.32 -5.71
N ILE A 51 1.39 6.40 -6.65
CA ILE A 51 2.31 5.26 -6.54
C ILE A 51 3.30 5.39 -7.69
N LYS A 52 4.56 5.69 -7.35
CA LYS A 52 5.66 5.68 -8.30
C LYS A 52 6.26 4.28 -8.33
N ILE A 53 6.32 3.69 -9.52
CA ILE A 53 6.90 2.38 -9.78
C ILE A 53 8.09 2.60 -10.69
N ASP A 54 9.29 2.49 -10.13
CA ASP A 54 10.53 2.58 -10.88
C ASP A 54 10.98 1.16 -11.25
N ASP A 55 10.87 0.83 -12.53
CA ASP A 55 11.32 -0.44 -13.10
C ASP A 55 12.67 -0.25 -13.79
N SER A 56 13.68 0.09 -12.98
CA SER A 56 15.06 0.21 -13.48
C SER A 56 15.60 -1.19 -13.75
N THR A 57 16.21 -1.38 -14.93
CA THR A 57 16.66 -2.65 -15.51
C THR A 57 17.66 -3.48 -14.69
N GLU A 58 18.08 -3.01 -13.50
CA GLU A 58 18.99 -3.68 -12.56
C GLU A 58 18.27 -4.42 -11.42
N GLY A 59 17.09 -5.00 -11.69
CA GLY A 59 16.51 -6.07 -10.88
C GLY A 59 15.94 -5.66 -9.51
N LYS A 60 15.80 -4.37 -9.21
CA LYS A 60 15.10 -3.87 -8.02
C LYS A 60 13.95 -2.96 -8.43
N MET A 61 12.74 -3.53 -8.45
CA MET A 61 11.50 -2.78 -8.55
C MET A 61 11.35 -1.92 -7.28
N GLU A 62 11.38 -0.60 -7.43
CA GLU A 62 11.17 0.33 -6.33
C GLU A 62 9.73 0.83 -6.36
N ILE A 63 9.02 0.69 -5.23
CA ILE A 63 7.64 1.16 -5.07
C ILE A 63 7.62 2.24 -4.00
N LYS A 64 7.27 3.46 -4.40
CA LYS A 64 7.15 4.63 -3.53
C LYS A 64 5.70 5.11 -3.49
N PRO A 65 4.92 4.74 -2.46
CA PRO A 65 3.61 5.32 -2.23
C PRO A 65 3.74 6.70 -1.57
N GLU A 66 2.97 7.66 -2.07
CA GLU A 66 2.88 9.03 -1.58
C GLU A 66 1.39 9.37 -1.42
N ILE A 67 0.93 9.50 -0.18
CA ILE A 67 -0.45 9.91 0.11
C ILE A 67 -0.54 11.42 -0.15
N ILE A 68 -1.55 11.82 -0.94
CA ILE A 68 -1.76 13.20 -1.37
C ILE A 68 -3.12 13.71 -0.92
N GLU A 69 -3.22 15.03 -0.79
CA GLU A 69 -4.49 15.76 -0.71
C GLU A 69 -4.92 16.19 -2.11
N LEU A 70 -6.23 16.12 -2.38
CA LEU A 70 -6.87 16.36 -3.68
C LEU A 70 -7.60 17.70 -3.72
#